data_AF-A0A8T0IBQ8-F1
#
_entry.id   AF-A0A8T0IBQ8-F1
#
_cell.length_a   1.000
_cell.length_b   1.000
_cell.length_c   1.000
_cell.angle_alpha   90.00
_cell.angle_beta   90.00
_cell.angle_gamma   90.00
#
_symmetry.space_group_name_H-M   'P 1'
#
loop_
_entity.id
_entity.type
_entity.pdbx_description
1 polymer ?
#
loop_
_entity_poly.entity_id
_entity_poly.type
_entity_poly.pdbx_seq_one_letter_code
_entity_poly.pdbx_strand_id
1 'polypeptide(L)'
;MAMAMRMMKGGPSMAGSFARLCAVAGAHMRYSTAAAASATTTTVTTTVTSPPGHGTVVAHGDPSFLESVDIYFDKAAAIASTTPDILAQIKACNNVLKVQFPLKCANGTVELIEAYRAQHSHHRLPVKGGIRMAPNVDADETMALAALMTFKCAVVDVPFGGAKGGIKIDPTKYSMNEKEAIIRRYTSELVRKNFIGPSIDVPAPDYGTGPQEMAWIKDTYEHLQPNDINGSACVTGKPLEEGGIDGRTEATGLGVFFCLREFLNDEALVAKLGMTTGIKGKTFIVQGFGNVGRHTVDYIYGAGGKIIAIAEADGGLVDESGNGLDIPAVKAYHKKKGTITGFPDAKTVSATHILLK
;
A
#
# COMPACT_ATOMS: atom_id res chain seq x y z
N MET A 1 3.12 1.79 6.78
CA MET A 1 2.79 3.22 6.62
C MET A 1 2.89 3.57 5.15
N ALA A 2 1.81 4.09 4.55
CA ALA A 2 1.86 4.67 3.20
C ALA A 2 2.68 5.96 3.27
N MET A 3 3.52 6.23 2.26
CA MET A 3 4.21 7.51 2.14
C MET A 3 3.16 8.61 2.01
N ALA A 4 3.09 9.53 2.97
CA ALA A 4 2.32 10.75 2.85
C ALA A 4 3.28 11.84 2.36
N MET A 5 2.93 12.48 1.24
CA MET A 5 3.68 13.62 0.72
C MET A 5 2.78 14.84 0.74
N ARG A 6 3.25 15.90 1.40
CA ARG A 6 2.53 17.18 1.47
C ARG A 6 3.32 18.25 0.75
N MET A 7 2.62 19.02 -0.07
CA MET A 7 3.18 20.13 -0.83
C MET A 7 2.67 21.44 -0.23
N MET A 8 3.57 22.38 0.05
CA MET A 8 3.21 23.71 0.58
C MET A 8 3.29 24.77 -0.52
N LYS A 9 2.37 25.73 -0.50
CA LYS A 9 2.41 26.90 -1.39
C LYS A 9 3.56 27.82 -0.96
N GLY A 10 4.42 28.21 -1.90
CA GLY A 10 5.42 29.25 -1.66
C GLY A 10 4.76 30.63 -1.60
N GLY A 11 4.65 31.20 -0.41
CA GLY A 11 4.20 32.57 -0.15
C GLY A 11 4.13 32.85 1.35
N PRO A 12 4.38 34.10 1.82
CA PRO A 12 4.36 34.40 3.25
C PRO A 12 2.94 34.28 3.82
N SER A 13 2.87 33.81 5.07
CA SER A 13 1.67 33.34 5.76
C SER A 13 0.45 34.27 5.70
N MET A 14 -0.74 33.68 5.61
CA MET A 14 -1.96 34.18 6.26
C MET A 14 -2.85 32.99 6.65
N ALA A 15 -3.12 32.89 7.95
CA ALA A 15 -4.00 31.91 8.56
C ALA A 15 -5.46 32.13 8.12
N GLY A 16 -6.18 31.05 7.86
CA GLY A 16 -7.61 31.12 7.53
C GLY A 16 -8.27 29.75 7.53
N SER A 17 -8.94 29.43 8.64
CA SER A 17 -9.92 28.35 8.75
C SER A 17 -11.05 28.58 7.75
N PHE A 18 -11.45 27.60 6.93
CA PHE A 18 -12.79 27.62 6.31
C PHE A 18 -13.35 26.25 5.98
N ALA A 19 -14.67 26.19 6.16
CA ALA A 19 -15.54 25.05 6.35
C ALA A 19 -15.88 24.24 5.09
N ARG A 20 -16.36 23.02 5.35
CA ARG A 20 -17.11 22.16 4.40
C ARG A 20 -18.23 22.94 3.73
N LEU A 21 -18.41 22.75 2.43
CA LEU A 21 -19.68 23.02 1.77
C LEU A 21 -20.06 21.83 0.87
N CYS A 22 -21.07 21.09 1.30
CA CYS A 22 -21.90 20.28 0.43
C CYS A 22 -22.79 21.20 -0.40
N ALA A 23 -22.93 20.93 -1.70
CA ALA A 23 -24.05 21.42 -2.48
C ALA A 23 -24.42 20.38 -3.55
N VAL A 24 -25.58 19.78 -3.35
CA VAL A 24 -26.32 18.95 -4.31
C VAL A 24 -27.02 19.89 -5.30
N ALA A 25 -26.97 19.60 -6.59
CA ALA A 25 -27.90 20.18 -7.56
C ALA A 25 -28.37 19.07 -8.50
N GLY A 26 -29.66 18.74 -8.38
CA GLY A 26 -30.34 17.79 -9.25
C GLY A 26 -30.75 18.42 -10.58
N ALA A 27 -30.88 17.58 -11.59
CA ALA A 27 -31.63 17.89 -12.80
C ALA A 27 -32.46 16.66 -13.17
N HIS A 28 -33.78 16.79 -13.02
CA HIS A 28 -34.75 15.84 -13.53
C HIS A 28 -34.81 15.91 -15.05
N MET A 29 -34.77 14.77 -15.73
CA MET A 29 -35.21 14.65 -17.11
C MET A 29 -36.29 13.56 -17.19
N ARG A 30 -37.50 13.98 -17.52
CA ARG A 30 -38.67 13.11 -17.73
C ARG A 30 -38.59 12.54 -19.15
N TYR A 31 -38.66 11.22 -19.28
CA TYR A 31 -39.11 10.60 -20.52
C TYR A 31 -40.28 9.66 -20.23
N SER A 32 -41.38 9.96 -20.90
CA SER A 32 -42.62 9.19 -20.96
C SER A 32 -42.51 8.19 -22.10
N THR A 33 -42.79 6.91 -21.81
CA THR A 33 -43.47 6.01 -22.75
C THR A 33 -44.14 4.90 -21.96
N ALA A 34 -45.47 4.82 -22.10
CA ALA A 34 -46.28 3.74 -21.59
C ALA A 34 -46.09 2.48 -22.45
N ALA A 35 -45.86 1.34 -21.81
CA ALA A 35 -46.14 0.02 -22.36
C ALA A 35 -46.50 -0.90 -21.20
N ALA A 36 -47.78 -1.26 -21.12
CA ALA A 36 -48.30 -2.21 -20.16
C ALA A 36 -47.91 -3.63 -20.56
N ALA A 37 -47.15 -4.32 -19.72
CA ALA A 37 -46.94 -5.76 -19.81
C ALA A 37 -47.04 -6.35 -18.39
N SER A 38 -47.99 -7.27 -18.23
CA SER A 38 -48.22 -8.03 -17.01
C SER A 38 -46.99 -8.88 -16.69
N ALA A 39 -46.33 -8.59 -15.56
CA ALA A 39 -45.26 -9.41 -15.02
C ALA A 39 -45.54 -9.65 -13.54
N THR A 40 -45.82 -10.91 -13.20
CA THR A 40 -45.91 -11.41 -11.83
C THR A 40 -44.60 -11.07 -11.13
N THR A 41 -44.62 -10.04 -10.29
CA THR A 41 -43.46 -9.59 -9.54
C THR A 41 -43.29 -10.51 -8.34
N THR A 42 -42.47 -11.53 -8.48
CA THR A 42 -41.88 -12.19 -7.31
C THR A 42 -40.84 -11.22 -6.76
N THR A 43 -41.22 -10.45 -5.75
CA THR A 43 -40.30 -9.60 -5.00
C THR A 43 -39.36 -10.51 -4.22
N VAL A 44 -38.23 -10.90 -4.85
CA VAL A 44 -37.08 -11.39 -4.10
C VAL A 44 -36.53 -10.17 -3.40
N THR A 45 -36.83 -10.02 -2.12
CA THR A 45 -36.16 -9.04 -1.25
C THR A 45 -34.70 -9.47 -1.16
N THR A 46 -33.85 -8.97 -2.06
CA THR A 46 -32.40 -9.09 -1.95
C THR A 46 -31.96 -8.13 -0.85
N THR A 47 -32.08 -8.57 0.40
CA THR A 47 -31.23 -8.01 1.45
C THR A 47 -29.80 -8.43 1.13
N VAL A 48 -29.12 -7.61 0.34
CA VAL A 48 -27.66 -7.69 0.18
C VAL A 48 -27.10 -7.31 1.54
N THR A 49 -26.80 -8.32 2.35
CA THR A 49 -26.08 -8.13 3.61
C THR A 49 -24.63 -7.83 3.26
N SER A 50 -24.03 -6.86 3.94
CA SER A 50 -22.60 -6.57 3.78
C SER A 50 -21.78 -7.84 4.06
N PRO A 51 -20.72 -8.13 3.26
CA PRO A 51 -19.92 -9.32 3.48
C PRO A 51 -19.30 -9.33 4.89
N PRO A 52 -19.05 -10.51 5.50
CA PRO A 52 -18.41 -10.60 6.81
C PRO A 52 -17.08 -9.83 6.85
N GLY A 53 -16.87 -8.98 7.86
CA GLY A 53 -15.70 -8.10 7.97
C GLY A 53 -15.89 -6.71 7.34
N HIS A 54 -16.90 -6.51 6.49
CA HIS A 54 -17.27 -5.20 5.97
C HIS A 54 -18.38 -4.60 6.85
N GLY A 55 -18.03 -3.61 7.67
CA GLY A 55 -18.93 -2.98 8.63
C GLY A 55 -19.73 -1.81 8.06
N THR A 56 -20.88 -1.52 8.68
CA THR A 56 -21.49 -0.19 8.58
C THR A 56 -20.64 0.76 9.42
N VAL A 57 -20.11 1.82 8.79
CA VAL A 57 -19.27 2.87 9.40
C VAL A 57 -19.63 3.10 10.87
N VAL A 58 -18.67 2.88 11.77
CA VAL A 58 -18.85 3.17 13.20
C VAL A 58 -19.25 4.64 13.36
N ALA A 59 -20.44 4.91 13.91
CA ALA A 59 -20.99 6.26 14.02
C ALA A 59 -20.14 7.20 14.92
N HIS A 60 -19.30 6.62 15.78
CA HIS A 60 -18.40 7.33 16.69
C HIS A 60 -17.06 6.59 16.84
N GLY A 61 -16.02 7.07 16.14
CA GLY A 61 -14.65 6.54 16.17
C GLY A 61 -13.92 6.74 14.83
N ASP A 62 -12.60 6.57 14.81
CA ASP A 62 -11.88 6.43 13.54
C ASP A 62 -12.24 5.08 12.92
N PRO A 63 -12.55 5.01 11.61
CA PRO A 63 -12.92 3.77 10.94
C PRO A 63 -11.77 2.75 10.98
N SER A 64 -12.11 1.46 10.96
CA SER A 64 -11.12 0.41 10.70
C SER A 64 -10.44 0.65 9.34
N PHE A 65 -9.34 -0.07 9.07
CA PHE A 65 -8.67 0.12 7.79
C PHE A 65 -9.53 -0.43 6.65
N LEU A 66 -10.19 -1.57 6.85
CA LEU A 66 -11.11 -2.11 5.85
C LEU A 66 -12.32 -1.17 5.62
N GLU A 67 -12.90 -0.64 6.70
CA GLU A 67 -14.00 0.35 6.60
C GLU A 67 -13.55 1.61 5.85
N SER A 68 -12.31 2.05 6.05
CA SER A 68 -11.75 3.18 5.31
C SER A 68 -11.69 2.91 3.80
N VAL A 69 -11.28 1.69 3.41
CA VAL A 69 -11.28 1.26 2.01
C VAL A 69 -12.70 1.19 1.46
N ASP A 70 -13.65 0.66 2.22
CA ASP A 70 -15.06 0.56 1.85
C ASP A 70 -15.68 1.93 1.60
N ILE A 71 -15.37 2.94 2.42
CA ILE A 71 -15.84 4.32 2.21
C ILE A 71 -15.41 4.86 0.84
N TYR A 72 -14.18 4.57 0.39
CA TYR A 72 -13.72 4.97 -0.94
C TYR A 72 -14.36 4.13 -2.05
N PHE A 73 -14.51 2.82 -1.83
CA PHE A 73 -15.20 1.95 -2.77
C PHE A 73 -16.65 2.39 -2.98
N ASP A 74 -17.38 2.71 -1.92
CA ASP A 74 -18.79 3.11 -2.00
C ASP A 74 -18.99 4.44 -2.72
N LYS A 75 -18.05 5.37 -2.57
CA LYS A 75 -18.04 6.61 -3.36
C LYS A 75 -17.87 6.33 -4.86
N ALA A 76 -16.98 5.39 -5.22
CA ALA A 76 -16.78 4.99 -6.61
C ALA A 76 -17.97 4.18 -7.14
N ALA A 77 -18.54 3.29 -6.33
CA ALA A 77 -19.70 2.46 -6.65
C ALA A 77 -20.94 3.32 -6.96
N ALA A 78 -21.14 4.43 -6.26
CA ALA A 78 -22.25 5.36 -6.48
C ALA A 78 -22.25 6.02 -7.87
N ILE A 79 -21.11 6.06 -8.55
CA ILE A 79 -20.97 6.60 -9.92
C ILE A 79 -20.69 5.50 -10.96
N ALA A 80 -20.58 4.25 -10.53
CA ALA A 80 -20.31 3.13 -11.42
C ALA A 80 -21.58 2.68 -12.15
N SER A 81 -21.48 2.42 -13.44
CA SER A 81 -22.59 1.90 -14.25
C SER A 81 -22.68 0.37 -14.17
N THR A 82 -23.01 -0.17 -12.99
CA THR A 82 -23.15 -1.62 -12.77
C THR A 82 -24.24 -1.94 -11.73
N THR A 83 -24.52 -3.22 -11.49
CA THR A 83 -25.56 -3.65 -10.55
C THR A 83 -25.04 -3.70 -9.10
N PRO A 84 -25.93 -3.51 -8.10
CA PRO A 84 -25.57 -3.65 -6.68
C PRO A 84 -24.95 -5.01 -6.34
N ASP A 85 -25.40 -6.09 -6.98
CA ASP A 85 -24.91 -7.45 -6.72
C ASP A 85 -23.44 -7.61 -7.17
N ILE A 86 -23.09 -7.06 -8.35
CA ILE A 86 -21.72 -7.06 -8.84
C ILE A 86 -20.83 -6.22 -7.91
N LEU A 87 -21.31 -5.06 -7.45
CA LEU A 87 -20.56 -4.21 -6.52
C LEU A 87 -20.32 -4.90 -5.18
N ALA A 88 -21.32 -5.60 -4.65
CA ALA A 88 -21.20 -6.37 -3.42
C ALA A 88 -20.16 -7.49 -3.58
N GLN A 89 -20.15 -8.19 -4.72
CA GLN A 89 -19.14 -9.20 -5.03
C GLN A 89 -17.73 -8.62 -5.17
N ILE A 90 -17.58 -7.47 -5.84
CA ILE A 90 -16.27 -6.82 -6.01
C ILE A 90 -15.72 -6.34 -4.67
N LYS A 91 -16.59 -5.85 -3.77
CA LYS A 91 -16.19 -5.37 -2.44
C LYS A 91 -15.69 -6.51 -1.54
N ALA A 92 -16.32 -7.68 -1.63
CA ALA A 92 -16.01 -8.80 -0.75
C ALA A 92 -14.61 -9.38 -1.01
N CYS A 93 -13.85 -9.64 0.06
CA CYS A 93 -12.63 -10.43 -0.05
C CYS A 93 -12.97 -11.92 -0.23
N ASN A 94 -12.61 -12.52 -1.37
CA ASN A 94 -12.95 -13.91 -1.70
C ASN A 94 -12.43 -14.92 -0.67
N ASN A 95 -11.15 -14.84 -0.30
CA ASN A 95 -10.51 -15.79 0.60
C ASN A 95 -9.64 -15.10 1.65
N VAL A 96 -9.70 -15.57 2.90
CA VAL A 96 -8.78 -15.16 3.97
C VAL A 96 -8.26 -16.40 4.68
N LEU A 97 -6.96 -16.60 4.63
CA LEU A 97 -6.26 -17.66 5.35
C LEU A 97 -5.60 -17.07 6.59
N LYS A 98 -5.93 -17.62 7.76
CA LYS A 98 -5.15 -17.46 9.00
C LYS A 98 -4.39 -18.75 9.26
N VAL A 99 -3.10 -18.63 9.56
CA VAL A 99 -2.24 -19.75 9.97
C VAL A 99 -1.54 -19.41 11.28
N GLN A 100 -1.34 -20.45 12.09
CA GLN A 100 -0.53 -20.37 13.30
C GLN A 100 0.44 -21.55 13.29
N PHE A 101 1.72 -21.27 13.50
CA PHE A 101 2.76 -22.30 13.49
C PHE A 101 3.83 -22.06 14.55
N PRO A 102 4.37 -23.13 15.17
CA PRO A 102 5.40 -22.98 16.18
C PRO A 102 6.76 -22.65 15.55
N LEU A 103 7.49 -21.75 16.20
CA LEU A 103 8.90 -21.48 15.99
C LEU A 103 9.68 -21.92 17.23
N LYS A 104 10.74 -22.70 17.06
CA LYS A 104 11.70 -22.97 18.12
C LYS A 104 12.79 -21.90 18.09
N CYS A 105 12.80 -21.03 19.09
CA CYS A 105 13.75 -19.93 19.20
C CYS A 105 15.12 -20.43 19.64
N ALA A 106 16.18 -19.63 19.42
CA ALA A 106 17.56 -20.01 19.73
C ALA A 106 17.78 -20.29 21.24
N ASN A 107 17.02 -19.64 22.11
CA ASN A 107 17.03 -19.85 23.56
C ASN A 107 16.28 -21.13 24.01
N GLY A 108 15.77 -21.93 23.07
CA GLY A 108 15.04 -23.17 23.34
C GLY A 108 13.54 -22.99 23.60
N THR A 109 13.02 -21.77 23.69
CA THR A 109 11.58 -21.53 23.84
C THR A 109 10.84 -21.82 22.54
N VAL A 110 9.55 -22.16 22.65
CA VAL A 110 8.66 -22.30 21.49
C VAL A 110 7.69 -21.13 21.49
N GLU A 111 7.66 -20.39 20.40
CA GLU A 111 6.75 -19.28 20.17
C GLU A 111 5.72 -19.67 19.10
N LEU A 112 4.46 -19.26 19.26
CA LEU A 112 3.43 -19.47 18.24
C LEU A 112 3.35 -18.22 17.35
N ILE A 113 3.72 -18.37 16.09
CA ILE A 113 3.68 -17.29 15.11
C ILE A 113 2.32 -17.27 14.43
N GLU A 114 1.66 -16.12 14.45
CA GLU A 114 0.40 -15.87 13.74
C GLU A 114 0.64 -15.16 12.41
N ALA A 115 0.02 -15.63 11.34
CA ALA A 115 0.13 -15.03 10.02
C ALA A 115 -1.17 -15.16 9.20
N TYR A 116 -1.28 -14.32 8.18
CA TYR A 116 -2.46 -14.14 7.35
C TYR A 116 -2.09 -14.09 5.86
N ARG A 117 -2.98 -14.54 4.98
CA ARG A 117 -2.97 -14.25 3.54
C ARG A 117 -4.41 -14.04 3.08
N ALA A 118 -4.74 -12.85 2.60
CA ALA A 118 -6.02 -12.53 1.99
C ALA A 118 -5.88 -12.46 0.47
N GLN A 119 -6.84 -13.03 -0.25
CA GLN A 119 -6.99 -12.90 -1.70
C GLN A 119 -8.34 -12.24 -1.94
N HIS A 120 -8.30 -10.98 -2.35
CA HIS A 120 -9.49 -10.16 -2.48
C HIS A 120 -10.33 -10.56 -3.68
N SER A 121 -9.72 -10.67 -4.86
CA SER A 121 -10.45 -10.96 -6.09
C SER A 121 -9.66 -11.91 -6.98
N HIS A 122 -10.34 -12.91 -7.54
CA HIS A 122 -9.79 -13.84 -8.54
C HIS A 122 -10.24 -13.52 -9.98
N HIS A 123 -10.81 -12.33 -10.23
CA HIS A 123 -11.25 -11.94 -11.59
C HIS A 123 -10.10 -11.97 -12.62
N ARG A 124 -8.86 -11.85 -12.15
CA ARG A 124 -7.63 -12.13 -12.89
C ARG A 124 -6.70 -12.96 -12.02
N LEU A 125 -6.11 -14.00 -12.60
CA LEU A 125 -5.09 -14.82 -11.97
C LEU A 125 -3.73 -14.64 -12.68
N PRO A 126 -2.61 -14.75 -11.95
CA PRO A 126 -2.52 -14.95 -10.50
C PRO A 126 -2.98 -13.70 -9.72
N VAL A 127 -3.31 -13.87 -8.43
CA VAL A 127 -3.45 -12.71 -7.53
C VAL A 127 -2.07 -12.21 -7.09
N LYS A 128 -1.97 -10.92 -6.73
CA LYS A 128 -0.70 -10.26 -6.43
C LYS A 128 -0.77 -9.46 -5.13
N GLY A 129 0.23 -9.65 -4.27
CA GLY A 129 0.21 -9.02 -2.95
C GLY A 129 1.50 -9.14 -2.16
N GLY A 130 1.94 -8.06 -1.53
CA GLY A 130 3.12 -8.08 -0.65
C GLY A 130 2.94 -8.97 0.60
N ILE A 131 4.03 -9.28 1.31
CA ILE A 131 3.99 -9.89 2.65
C ILE A 131 4.61 -8.91 3.64
N ARG A 132 3.83 -8.50 4.64
CA ARG A 132 4.26 -7.59 5.72
C ARG A 132 4.74 -8.39 6.94
N MET A 133 5.81 -7.94 7.58
CA MET A 133 6.17 -8.37 8.94
C MET A 133 6.03 -7.17 9.87
N ALA A 134 4.99 -7.18 10.72
CA ALA A 134 4.76 -6.12 11.70
C ALA A 134 3.94 -6.64 12.90
N PRO A 135 4.14 -6.09 14.12
CA PRO A 135 3.48 -6.60 15.33
C PRO A 135 1.96 -6.34 15.35
N ASN A 136 1.49 -5.36 14.58
CA ASN A 136 0.09 -4.95 14.49
C ASN A 136 -0.67 -5.60 13.32
N VAL A 137 -0.09 -6.60 12.65
CA VAL A 137 -0.80 -7.34 11.60
C VAL A 137 -2.03 -8.03 12.18
N ASP A 138 -3.16 -7.88 11.48
CA ASP A 138 -4.39 -8.61 11.72
C ASP A 138 -5.13 -8.90 10.40
N ALA A 139 -6.28 -9.58 10.49
CA ALA A 139 -7.08 -9.94 9.34
C ALA A 139 -7.70 -8.72 8.64
N ASP A 140 -8.13 -7.69 9.39
CA ASP A 140 -8.79 -6.50 8.85
C ASP A 140 -7.83 -5.69 7.97
N GLU A 141 -6.63 -5.38 8.49
CA GLU A 141 -5.57 -4.72 7.71
C GLU A 141 -5.19 -5.55 6.47
N THR A 142 -5.11 -6.88 6.62
CA THR A 142 -4.70 -7.75 5.51
C THR A 142 -5.74 -7.75 4.39
N MET A 143 -7.05 -7.80 4.73
CA MET A 143 -8.14 -7.68 3.76
C MET A 143 -8.18 -6.30 3.10
N ALA A 144 -8.08 -5.23 3.88
CA ALA A 144 -8.06 -3.85 3.39
C ALA A 144 -6.97 -3.65 2.34
N LEU A 145 -5.76 -4.11 2.63
CA LEU A 145 -4.65 -4.00 1.70
C LEU A 145 -4.77 -4.95 0.50
N ALA A 146 -5.40 -6.11 0.63
CA ALA A 146 -5.67 -7.00 -0.50
C ALA A 146 -6.69 -6.37 -1.48
N ALA A 147 -7.71 -5.69 -0.96
CA ALA A 147 -8.65 -4.89 -1.75
C ALA A 147 -7.92 -3.77 -2.51
N LEU A 148 -7.10 -2.99 -1.81
CA LEU A 148 -6.27 -1.95 -2.42
C LEU A 148 -5.34 -2.51 -3.52
N MET A 149 -4.82 -3.73 -3.38
CA MET A 149 -4.03 -4.36 -4.43
C MET A 149 -4.85 -4.67 -5.69
N THR A 150 -6.12 -5.05 -5.56
CA THR A 150 -7.01 -5.29 -6.71
C THR A 150 -7.24 -4.00 -7.47
N PHE A 151 -7.67 -2.96 -6.75
CA PHE A 151 -7.97 -1.67 -7.36
C PHE A 151 -6.72 -1.01 -7.94
N LYS A 152 -5.58 -1.11 -7.25
CA LYS A 152 -4.30 -0.62 -7.76
C LYS A 152 -3.93 -1.32 -9.08
N CYS A 153 -4.02 -2.65 -9.16
CA CYS A 153 -3.69 -3.35 -10.39
C CYS A 153 -4.63 -2.96 -11.54
N ALA A 154 -5.92 -2.78 -11.26
CA ALA A 154 -6.87 -2.28 -12.25
C ALA A 154 -6.55 -0.86 -12.74
N VAL A 155 -6.15 0.06 -11.85
CA VAL A 155 -5.80 1.44 -12.21
C VAL A 155 -4.59 1.54 -13.15
N VAL A 156 -3.62 0.63 -13.01
CA VAL A 156 -2.39 0.61 -13.84
C VAL A 156 -2.39 -0.51 -14.89
N ASP A 157 -3.54 -1.08 -15.20
CA ASP A 157 -3.71 -2.17 -16.18
C ASP A 157 -2.78 -3.37 -16.01
N VAL A 158 -2.41 -3.68 -14.77
CA VAL A 158 -1.65 -4.89 -14.44
C VAL A 158 -2.63 -6.06 -14.27
N PRO A 159 -2.44 -7.20 -14.97
CA PRO A 159 -3.45 -8.25 -15.05
C PRO A 159 -3.47 -9.20 -13.84
N PHE A 160 -3.61 -8.65 -12.63
CA PHE A 160 -3.69 -9.43 -11.39
C PHE A 160 -4.89 -9.03 -10.55
N GLY A 161 -5.52 -10.03 -9.92
CA GLY A 161 -6.33 -9.81 -8.73
C GLY A 161 -5.46 -9.38 -7.54
N GLY A 162 -6.07 -8.78 -6.51
CA GLY A 162 -5.33 -8.33 -5.34
C GLY A 162 -5.23 -9.38 -4.25
N ALA A 163 -4.08 -9.43 -3.60
CA ALA A 163 -3.84 -10.20 -2.39
C ALA A 163 -2.97 -9.41 -1.40
N LYS A 164 -2.85 -9.89 -0.17
CA LYS A 164 -1.86 -9.41 0.80
C LYS A 164 -1.58 -10.50 1.82
N GLY A 165 -0.32 -10.62 2.25
CA GLY A 165 0.07 -11.42 3.41
C GLY A 165 0.58 -10.55 4.56
N GLY A 166 0.47 -11.07 5.76
CA GLY A 166 1.00 -10.45 6.97
C GLY A 166 1.46 -11.49 7.98
N ILE A 167 2.62 -11.28 8.60
CA ILE A 167 3.16 -12.11 9.68
C ILE A 167 3.28 -11.21 10.90
N LYS A 168 2.62 -11.63 12.00
CA LYS A 168 2.44 -10.81 13.20
C LYS A 168 3.67 -10.87 14.12
N ILE A 169 4.77 -10.28 13.66
CA ILE A 169 6.04 -10.21 14.39
C ILE A 169 6.69 -8.84 14.26
N ASP A 170 7.52 -8.48 15.24
CA ASP A 170 8.50 -7.39 15.07
C ASP A 170 9.80 -7.98 14.52
N PRO A 171 10.16 -7.75 13.25
CA PRO A 171 11.31 -8.39 12.63
C PRO A 171 12.66 -7.97 13.25
N THR A 172 12.70 -6.92 14.06
CA THR A 172 13.91 -6.47 14.76
C THR A 172 14.25 -7.33 15.97
N LYS A 173 13.28 -8.12 16.47
CA LYS A 173 13.44 -8.99 17.63
C LYS A 173 13.90 -10.41 17.29
N TYR A 174 14.02 -10.74 16.01
CA TYR A 174 14.39 -12.08 15.54
C TYR A 174 15.73 -12.05 14.83
N SER A 175 16.55 -13.07 15.09
CA SER A 175 17.77 -13.31 14.34
C SER A 175 17.47 -13.64 12.86
N MET A 176 18.50 -13.60 12.03
CA MET A 176 18.36 -13.94 10.61
C MET A 176 17.86 -15.37 10.40
N ASN A 177 18.38 -16.32 11.18
CA ASN A 177 18.00 -17.73 11.11
C ASN A 177 16.54 -17.95 11.55
N GLU A 178 16.08 -17.22 12.58
CA GLU A 178 14.68 -17.29 13.01
C GLU A 178 13.75 -16.69 11.96
N LYS A 179 14.12 -15.56 11.35
CA LYS A 179 13.35 -14.97 10.23
C LYS A 179 13.27 -15.92 9.03
N GLU A 180 14.37 -16.56 8.67
CA GLU A 180 14.38 -17.58 7.62
C GLU A 180 13.42 -18.72 7.96
N ALA A 181 13.52 -19.30 9.17
CA ALA A 181 12.64 -20.38 9.61
C ALA A 181 11.15 -19.98 9.57
N ILE A 182 10.82 -18.75 10.00
CA ILE A 182 9.46 -18.21 9.94
C ILE A 182 8.97 -18.12 8.48
N ILE A 183 9.76 -17.51 7.59
CA ILE A 183 9.37 -17.30 6.19
C ILE A 183 9.21 -18.62 5.45
N ARG A 184 10.14 -19.56 5.63
CA ARG A 184 10.06 -20.90 5.02
C ARG A 184 8.86 -21.68 5.54
N ARG A 185 8.59 -21.62 6.85
CA ARG A 185 7.42 -22.28 7.44
C ARG A 185 6.12 -21.66 6.94
N TYR A 186 6.01 -20.33 6.92
CA TYR A 186 4.86 -19.62 6.35
C TYR A 186 4.64 -20.00 4.88
N THR A 187 5.69 -20.00 4.07
CA THR A 187 5.64 -20.43 2.65
C THR A 187 5.11 -21.85 2.51
N SER A 188 5.56 -22.77 3.38
CA SER A 188 5.09 -24.16 3.39
C SER A 188 3.59 -24.26 3.69
N GLU A 189 3.07 -23.46 4.61
CA GLU A 189 1.63 -23.38 4.89
C GLU A 189 0.87 -22.82 3.68
N LEU A 190 1.39 -21.77 3.01
CA LEU A 190 0.77 -21.23 1.81
C LEU A 190 0.72 -22.26 0.67
N VAL A 191 1.80 -23.00 0.42
CA VAL A 191 1.85 -24.04 -0.62
C VAL A 191 0.78 -25.11 -0.34
N ARG A 192 0.72 -25.61 0.90
CA ARG A 192 -0.24 -26.65 1.31
C ARG A 192 -1.70 -26.22 1.18
N LYS A 193 -1.97 -24.92 1.28
CA LYS A 193 -3.32 -24.35 1.20
C LYS A 193 -3.64 -23.74 -0.16
N ASN A 194 -2.72 -23.80 -1.13
CA ASN A 194 -2.87 -23.21 -2.45
C ASN A 194 -2.97 -21.67 -2.44
N PHE A 195 -2.23 -21.01 -1.55
CA PHE A 195 -2.12 -19.55 -1.41
C PHE A 195 -0.77 -18.99 -1.91
N ILE A 196 -0.04 -19.78 -2.71
CA ILE A 196 1.15 -19.34 -3.44
C ILE A 196 1.33 -20.23 -4.68
N GLY A 197 1.73 -19.63 -5.79
CA GLY A 197 2.08 -20.32 -7.02
C GLY A 197 2.07 -19.36 -8.21
N PRO A 198 2.88 -19.61 -9.25
CA PRO A 198 3.08 -18.68 -10.35
C PRO A 198 1.79 -18.33 -11.12
N SER A 199 0.81 -19.24 -11.13
CA SER A 199 -0.51 -19.06 -11.78
C SER A 199 -1.66 -18.83 -10.79
N ILE A 200 -1.39 -18.80 -9.48
CA ILE A 200 -2.42 -18.75 -8.43
C ILE A 200 -2.30 -17.46 -7.62
N ASP A 201 -1.19 -17.28 -6.92
CA ASP A 201 -0.93 -16.16 -6.01
C ASP A 201 0.57 -15.91 -5.95
N VAL A 202 0.99 -14.70 -6.33
CA VAL A 202 2.39 -14.32 -6.43
C VAL A 202 2.71 -13.26 -5.37
N PRO A 203 3.40 -13.60 -4.26
CA PRO A 203 3.80 -12.63 -3.25
C PRO A 203 4.86 -11.63 -3.71
N ALA A 204 5.15 -10.63 -2.87
CA ALA A 204 6.18 -9.61 -3.06
C ALA A 204 6.65 -9.03 -1.72
N PRO A 205 7.70 -8.19 -1.71
CA PRO A 205 8.07 -7.42 -0.53
C PRO A 205 6.98 -6.44 -0.09
N ASP A 206 6.91 -6.19 1.21
CA ASP A 206 6.18 -5.11 1.88
C ASP A 206 7.00 -4.62 3.09
N TYR A 207 6.38 -3.91 4.03
CA TYR A 207 7.03 -3.48 5.25
C TYR A 207 7.60 -4.67 6.04
N GLY A 208 8.88 -4.59 6.39
CA GLY A 208 9.59 -5.64 7.13
C GLY A 208 10.09 -6.80 6.27
N THR A 209 9.84 -6.83 4.95
CA THR A 209 10.38 -7.85 4.03
C THR A 209 11.11 -7.21 2.85
N GLY A 210 12.07 -7.92 2.28
CA GLY A 210 12.87 -7.47 1.14
C GLY A 210 13.29 -8.63 0.24
N PRO A 211 14.31 -8.41 -0.61
CA PRO A 211 14.79 -9.43 -1.54
C PRO A 211 15.20 -10.74 -0.87
N GLN A 212 15.79 -10.67 0.33
CA GLN A 212 16.19 -11.86 1.08
C GLN A 212 15.00 -12.78 1.38
N GLU A 213 13.91 -12.24 1.94
CA GLU A 213 12.72 -13.04 2.22
C GLU A 213 12.10 -13.60 0.95
N MET A 214 12.14 -12.87 -0.17
CA MET A 214 11.65 -13.36 -1.45
C MET A 214 12.50 -14.51 -1.99
N ALA A 215 13.82 -14.49 -1.77
CA ALA A 215 14.70 -15.61 -2.12
C ALA A 215 14.35 -16.87 -1.32
N TRP A 216 14.11 -16.75 -0.01
CA TRP A 216 13.67 -17.88 0.82
C TRP A 216 12.29 -18.43 0.41
N ILE A 217 11.36 -17.55 0.02
CA ILE A 217 10.05 -17.96 -0.50
C ILE A 217 10.22 -18.77 -1.79
N LYS A 218 11.00 -18.25 -2.76
CA LYS A 218 11.28 -18.94 -4.04
C LYS A 218 11.87 -20.33 -3.78
N ASP A 219 12.97 -20.38 -3.03
CA ASP A 219 13.71 -21.61 -2.74
C ASP A 219 12.81 -22.66 -2.06
N THR A 220 12.01 -22.24 -1.08
CA THR A 220 11.07 -23.14 -0.40
C THR A 220 9.96 -23.62 -1.35
N TYR A 221 9.45 -22.75 -2.22
CA TYR A 221 8.42 -23.12 -3.18
C TYR A 221 8.94 -24.15 -4.19
N GLU A 222 10.08 -23.89 -4.82
CA GLU A 222 10.70 -24.79 -5.80
C GLU A 222 11.05 -26.15 -5.18
N HIS A 223 11.50 -26.16 -3.92
CA HIS A 223 11.73 -27.41 -3.20
C HIS A 223 10.45 -28.23 -2.99
N LEU A 224 9.33 -27.57 -2.66
CA LEU A 224 8.04 -28.24 -2.42
C LEU A 224 7.27 -28.57 -3.70
N GLN A 225 7.57 -27.88 -4.80
CA GLN A 225 6.94 -28.05 -6.13
C GLN A 225 8.01 -28.23 -7.22
N PRO A 226 8.84 -29.30 -7.14
CA PRO A 226 10.02 -29.46 -8.00
C PRO A 226 9.71 -29.66 -9.49
N ASN A 227 8.44 -29.96 -9.82
CA ASN A 227 8.00 -30.19 -11.19
C ASN A 227 7.34 -28.96 -11.83
N ASP A 228 7.20 -27.85 -11.11
CA ASP A 228 6.67 -26.61 -11.68
C ASP A 228 7.77 -25.87 -12.46
N ILE A 229 7.71 -25.95 -13.78
CA ILE A 229 8.65 -25.27 -14.68
C ILE A 229 8.68 -23.75 -14.47
N ASN A 230 7.60 -23.16 -13.95
CA ASN A 230 7.50 -21.74 -13.66
C ASN A 230 7.69 -21.44 -12.16
N GLY A 231 8.22 -22.37 -11.37
CA GLY A 231 8.34 -22.24 -9.91
C GLY A 231 9.03 -20.96 -9.46
N SER A 232 10.03 -20.49 -10.21
CA SER A 232 10.74 -19.22 -9.94
C SER A 232 9.82 -17.98 -10.01
N ALA A 233 8.71 -18.05 -10.75
CA ALA A 233 7.72 -16.97 -10.86
C ALA A 233 6.71 -16.94 -9.70
N CYS A 234 6.80 -17.85 -8.72
CA CYS A 234 5.90 -17.89 -7.56
C CYS A 234 5.97 -16.63 -6.68
N VAL A 235 7.05 -15.83 -6.78
CA VAL A 235 7.26 -14.60 -6.01
C VAL A 235 8.04 -13.55 -6.81
N THR A 236 7.74 -12.27 -6.62
CA THR A 236 8.49 -11.15 -7.22
C THR A 236 9.24 -10.34 -6.19
N GLY A 237 10.15 -9.45 -6.63
CA GLY A 237 11.01 -8.70 -5.71
C GLY A 237 12.22 -9.51 -5.21
N LYS A 238 12.58 -10.58 -5.92
CA LYS A 238 13.76 -11.40 -5.69
C LYS A 238 15.06 -10.61 -5.96
N PRO A 239 16.21 -11.05 -5.41
CA PRO A 239 17.53 -10.60 -5.84
C PRO A 239 17.73 -10.81 -7.34
N LEU A 240 18.60 -10.03 -7.98
CA LEU A 240 18.85 -10.12 -9.43
C LEU A 240 19.38 -11.51 -9.81
N GLU A 241 20.28 -12.03 -8.98
CA GLU A 241 20.91 -13.35 -9.11
C GLU A 241 19.89 -14.50 -9.04
N GLU A 242 18.72 -14.25 -8.45
CA GLU A 242 17.65 -15.22 -8.24
C GLU A 242 16.49 -15.06 -9.23
N GLY A 243 16.68 -14.35 -10.34
CA GLY A 243 15.63 -14.04 -11.33
C GLY A 243 14.77 -12.84 -10.94
N GLY A 244 15.34 -11.92 -10.15
CA GLY A 244 14.81 -10.57 -9.96
C GLY A 244 14.92 -9.74 -11.24
N ILE A 245 14.25 -8.60 -11.27
CA ILE A 245 14.30 -7.65 -12.39
C ILE A 245 14.97 -6.36 -11.92
N ASP A 246 15.80 -5.80 -12.80
CA ASP A 246 16.44 -4.51 -12.55
C ASP A 246 15.39 -3.40 -12.37
N GLY A 247 15.73 -2.38 -11.59
CA GLY A 247 14.80 -1.30 -11.28
C GLY A 247 13.75 -1.63 -10.22
N ARG A 248 13.62 -2.90 -9.77
CA ARG A 248 12.51 -3.32 -8.90
C ARG A 248 12.53 -2.64 -7.53
N THR A 249 13.72 -2.36 -7.00
CA THR A 249 13.89 -1.76 -5.66
C THR A 249 13.39 -0.32 -5.65
N GLU A 250 13.77 0.45 -6.67
CA GLU A 250 13.42 1.86 -6.85
C GLU A 250 12.05 2.09 -7.50
N ALA A 251 11.49 1.10 -8.20
CA ALA A 251 10.29 1.21 -9.02
C ALA A 251 9.11 1.92 -8.32
N THR A 252 8.90 1.65 -7.02
CA THR A 252 7.79 2.30 -6.30
C THR A 252 8.03 3.80 -6.08
N GLY A 253 9.26 4.20 -5.72
CA GLY A 253 9.59 5.62 -5.57
C GLY A 253 9.63 6.35 -6.91
N LEU A 254 10.12 5.67 -7.96
CA LEU A 254 10.07 6.18 -9.33
C LEU A 254 8.62 6.37 -9.83
N GLY A 255 7.73 5.42 -9.54
CA GLY A 255 6.30 5.53 -9.86
C GLY A 255 5.63 6.71 -9.17
N VAL A 256 5.93 6.94 -7.88
CA VAL A 256 5.44 8.13 -7.15
C VAL A 256 5.92 9.41 -7.84
N PHE A 257 7.19 9.46 -8.23
CA PHE A 257 7.74 10.59 -8.97
C PHE A 257 7.03 10.81 -10.31
N PHE A 258 6.76 9.75 -11.09
CA PHE A 258 6.04 9.88 -12.35
C PHE A 258 4.61 10.38 -12.16
N CYS A 259 3.84 9.82 -11.22
CA CYS A 259 2.50 10.32 -10.92
C CYS A 259 2.52 11.80 -10.55
N LEU A 260 3.48 12.21 -9.71
CA LEU A 260 3.67 13.60 -9.32
C LEU A 260 4.06 14.49 -10.51
N ARG A 261 4.99 14.03 -11.34
CA ARG A 261 5.46 14.76 -12.53
C ARG A 261 4.32 15.00 -13.51
N GLU A 262 3.52 13.98 -13.81
CA GLU A 262 2.38 14.11 -14.71
C GLU A 262 1.34 15.08 -14.14
N PHE A 263 0.99 14.94 -12.85
CA PHE A 263 0.05 15.85 -12.20
C PHE A 263 0.55 17.30 -12.20
N LEU A 264 1.83 17.53 -11.91
CA LEU A 264 2.41 18.87 -11.87
C LEU A 264 2.68 19.46 -13.25
N ASN A 265 2.64 18.67 -14.31
CA ASN A 265 2.76 19.15 -15.69
C ASN A 265 1.41 19.39 -16.36
N ASP A 266 0.31 18.90 -15.78
CA ASP A 266 -1.04 19.23 -16.22
C ASP A 266 -1.42 20.65 -15.78
N GLU A 267 -1.40 21.58 -16.74
CA GLU A 267 -1.70 23.00 -16.51
C GLU A 267 -3.09 23.22 -15.92
N ALA A 268 -4.10 22.47 -16.36
CA ALA A 268 -5.47 22.63 -15.90
C ALA A 268 -5.64 22.16 -14.45
N LEU A 269 -4.91 21.13 -14.03
CA LEU A 269 -4.91 20.65 -12.64
C LEU A 269 -4.14 21.61 -11.72
N VAL A 270 -2.94 22.03 -12.09
CA VAL A 270 -2.14 22.92 -11.23
C VAL A 270 -2.72 24.34 -11.14
N ALA A 271 -3.38 24.83 -12.19
CA ALA A 271 -4.06 26.12 -12.16
C ALA A 271 -5.19 26.15 -11.11
N LYS A 272 -5.96 25.06 -10.96
CA LYS A 272 -6.98 24.92 -9.90
C LYS A 272 -6.39 25.01 -8.50
N LEU A 273 -5.11 24.67 -8.34
CA LEU A 273 -4.38 24.78 -7.09
C LEU A 273 -3.67 26.13 -6.93
N GLY A 274 -3.71 27.02 -7.94
CA GLY A 274 -2.95 28.26 -7.95
C GLY A 274 -1.44 28.02 -7.99
N MET A 275 -1.02 27.02 -8.76
CA MET A 275 0.37 26.60 -8.89
C MET A 275 0.83 26.67 -10.33
N THR A 276 2.13 26.85 -10.53
CA THR A 276 2.77 26.74 -11.85
C THR A 276 3.07 25.29 -12.20
N THR A 277 3.28 25.00 -13.47
CA THR A 277 3.69 23.67 -13.93
C THR A 277 5.12 23.31 -13.50
N GLY A 278 5.45 22.02 -13.55
CA GLY A 278 6.80 21.48 -13.32
C GLY A 278 7.21 21.32 -11.86
N ILE A 279 8.17 20.43 -11.59
CA ILE A 279 8.66 20.12 -10.23
C ILE A 279 9.69 21.14 -9.73
N LYS A 280 10.50 21.70 -10.64
CA LYS A 280 11.64 22.55 -10.30
C LYS A 280 11.23 23.72 -9.38
N GLY A 281 11.96 23.88 -8.27
CA GLY A 281 11.76 24.95 -7.30
C GLY A 281 10.59 24.74 -6.33
N LYS A 282 9.73 23.73 -6.54
CA LYS A 282 8.66 23.39 -5.60
C LYS A 282 9.22 22.68 -4.37
N THR A 283 8.54 22.86 -3.24
CA THR A 283 8.95 22.30 -1.95
C THR A 283 8.10 21.10 -1.54
N PHE A 284 8.73 20.08 -0.98
CA PHE A 284 8.11 18.81 -0.62
C PHE A 284 8.50 18.37 0.78
N ILE A 285 7.55 17.73 1.47
CA ILE A 285 7.78 17.05 2.75
C ILE A 285 7.47 15.57 2.55
N VAL A 286 8.38 14.69 2.97
CA VAL A 286 8.25 13.24 2.82
C VAL A 286 8.19 12.56 4.18
N GLN A 287 7.12 11.81 4.43
CA GLN A 287 7.04 10.90 5.57
C GLN A 287 7.51 9.50 5.18
N GLY A 288 8.52 9.02 5.89
CA GLY A 288 9.19 7.75 5.71
C GLY A 288 10.42 7.88 4.80
N PHE A 289 11.54 7.36 5.28
CA PHE A 289 12.84 7.26 4.62
C PHE A 289 13.26 5.79 4.41
N GLY A 290 12.26 4.92 4.27
CA GLY A 290 12.43 3.53 3.84
C GLY A 290 12.69 3.40 2.34
N ASN A 291 12.36 2.25 1.77
CA ASN A 291 12.56 1.99 0.34
C ASN A 291 11.83 3.00 -0.57
N VAL A 292 10.52 3.17 -0.37
CA VAL A 292 9.72 4.09 -1.20
C VAL A 292 10.20 5.54 -1.03
N GLY A 293 10.31 6.01 0.22
CA GLY A 293 10.69 7.39 0.51
C GLY A 293 12.06 7.79 -0.04
N ARG A 294 13.10 6.96 0.16
CA ARG A 294 14.46 7.23 -0.32
C ARG A 294 14.51 7.39 -1.84
N HIS A 295 13.85 6.50 -2.57
CA HIS A 295 13.83 6.60 -4.03
C HIS A 295 12.96 7.77 -4.51
N THR A 296 11.82 8.06 -3.87
CA THR A 296 11.01 9.22 -4.22
C THR A 296 11.79 10.53 -4.06
N VAL A 297 12.51 10.72 -2.94
CA VAL A 297 13.28 11.95 -2.73
C VAL A 297 14.43 12.08 -3.74
N ASP A 298 15.07 10.98 -4.16
CA ASP A 298 16.13 11.00 -5.17
C ASP A 298 15.62 11.60 -6.49
N TYR A 299 14.47 11.13 -6.97
CA TYR A 299 13.92 11.58 -8.24
C TYR A 299 13.34 13.00 -8.17
N ILE A 300 12.69 13.37 -7.05
CA ILE A 300 12.23 14.75 -6.86
C ILE A 300 13.41 15.71 -6.81
N TYR A 301 14.45 15.38 -6.03
CA TYR A 301 15.68 16.17 -5.91
C TYR A 301 16.38 16.31 -7.28
N GLY A 302 16.53 15.21 -8.01
CA GLY A 302 17.11 15.19 -9.35
C GLY A 302 16.34 16.03 -10.38
N ALA A 303 15.02 16.16 -10.23
CA ALA A 303 14.19 17.05 -11.05
C ALA A 303 14.20 18.52 -10.60
N GLY A 304 15.01 18.88 -9.60
CA GLY A 304 15.13 20.24 -9.05
C GLY A 304 14.05 20.60 -8.05
N GLY A 305 13.31 19.63 -7.52
CA GLY A 305 12.41 19.83 -6.38
C GLY A 305 13.20 19.93 -5.08
N LYS A 306 12.70 20.71 -4.13
CA LYS A 306 13.34 20.96 -2.83
C LYS A 306 12.66 20.13 -1.76
N ILE A 307 13.36 19.17 -1.17
CA ILE A 307 12.86 18.43 -0.01
C ILE A 307 13.15 19.27 1.23
N ILE A 308 12.13 19.86 1.84
CA ILE A 308 12.31 20.77 2.99
C ILE A 308 12.19 20.04 4.33
N ALA A 309 11.57 18.85 4.36
CA ALA A 309 11.53 18.03 5.56
C ALA A 309 11.37 16.53 5.24
N ILE A 310 11.95 15.70 6.11
CA ILE A 310 11.80 14.24 6.12
C ILE A 310 11.38 13.80 7.52
N ALA A 311 10.33 13.01 7.63
CA ALA A 311 9.82 12.50 8.92
C ALA A 311 9.98 10.98 9.01
N GLU A 312 10.60 10.48 10.08
CA GLU A 312 10.72 9.05 10.43
C GLU A 312 10.04 8.77 11.78
N ALA A 313 10.04 7.51 12.22
CA ALA A 313 9.45 7.11 13.50
C ALA A 313 10.27 7.58 14.71
N ASP A 314 11.58 7.72 14.56
CA ASP A 314 12.55 8.08 15.60
C ASP A 314 12.91 9.57 15.62
N GLY A 315 12.44 10.35 14.64
CA GLY A 315 12.70 11.78 14.51
C GLY A 315 12.54 12.26 13.08
N GLY A 316 12.68 13.56 12.86
CA GLY A 316 12.59 14.16 11.54
C GLY A 316 13.64 15.24 11.32
N LEU A 317 13.90 15.54 10.05
CA LEU A 317 14.77 16.62 9.62
C LEU A 317 13.94 17.71 8.98
N VAL A 318 14.29 18.96 9.25
CA VAL A 318 13.75 20.14 8.57
C VAL A 318 14.88 21.09 8.20
N ASP A 319 14.85 21.58 6.95
CA ASP A 319 15.65 22.72 6.53
C ASP A 319 14.82 23.99 6.72
N GLU A 320 15.14 24.76 7.77
CA GLU A 320 14.46 26.01 8.08
C GLU A 320 14.78 27.14 7.07
N SER A 321 15.84 27.00 6.27
CA SER A 321 16.20 27.99 5.26
C SER A 321 15.31 27.93 4.01
N GLY A 322 14.61 26.81 3.78
CA GLY A 322 13.78 26.59 2.60
C GLY A 322 14.57 26.36 1.30
N ASN A 323 15.89 26.14 1.40
CA ASN A 323 16.75 25.82 0.26
C ASN A 323 16.63 24.35 -0.16
N GLY A 324 16.19 23.50 0.75
CA GLY A 324 16.09 22.05 0.60
C GLY A 324 17.26 21.33 1.27
N LEU A 325 16.97 20.14 1.79
CA LEU A 325 17.95 19.20 2.32
C LEU A 325 18.87 18.69 1.20
N ASP A 326 20.15 18.52 1.51
CA ASP A 326 21.09 17.78 0.65
C ASP A 326 20.80 16.27 0.75
N ILE A 327 20.01 15.76 -0.21
CA ILE A 327 19.56 14.37 -0.22
C ILE A 327 20.70 13.36 -0.34
N PRO A 328 21.71 13.55 -1.22
CA PRO A 328 22.93 12.75 -1.19
C PRO A 328 23.60 12.68 0.19
N ALA A 329 23.77 13.81 0.88
CA ALA A 329 24.39 13.85 2.20
C ALA A 329 23.53 13.16 3.28
N VAL A 330 22.22 13.40 3.29
CA VAL A 330 21.28 12.73 4.21
C VAL A 330 21.31 11.22 4.02
N LYS A 331 21.34 10.73 2.77
CA LYS A 331 21.44 9.28 2.47
C LYS A 331 22.76 8.69 2.94
N ALA A 332 23.88 9.40 2.74
CA ALA A 332 25.18 8.96 3.21
C ALA A 332 25.22 8.87 4.75
N TYR A 333 24.65 9.86 5.44
CA TYR A 333 24.51 9.87 6.89
C TYR A 333 23.66 8.69 7.38
N HIS A 334 22.47 8.50 6.81
CA HIS A 334 21.57 7.39 7.14
C HIS A 334 22.25 6.03 6.95
N LYS A 335 22.97 5.83 5.83
CA LYS A 335 23.73 4.58 5.59
C LYS A 335 24.78 4.31 6.67
N LYS A 336 25.42 5.36 7.21
CA LYS A 336 26.47 5.25 8.24
C LYS A 336 25.91 5.09 9.65
N LYS A 337 24.80 5.76 9.97
CA LYS A 337 24.27 5.88 11.33
C LYS A 337 23.02 5.03 11.60
N GLY A 338 22.36 4.54 10.56
CA GLY A 338 21.09 3.81 10.67
C GLY A 338 19.89 4.68 11.04
N THR A 339 20.04 6.00 11.04
CA THR A 339 18.98 6.99 11.32
C THR A 339 19.30 8.29 10.58
N ILE A 340 18.26 9.09 10.30
CA ILE A 340 18.41 10.47 9.80
C ILE A 340 18.57 11.49 10.94
N THR A 341 18.17 11.12 12.17
CA THR A 341 18.18 11.99 13.35
C THR A 341 19.62 12.42 13.69
N GLY A 342 19.80 13.71 13.97
CA GLY A 342 21.10 14.29 14.26
C GLY A 342 21.97 14.59 13.04
N PHE A 343 21.40 14.57 11.82
CA PHE A 343 22.10 15.05 10.63
C PHE A 343 22.57 16.51 10.82
N PRO A 344 23.87 16.84 10.67
CA PRO A 344 24.41 18.14 11.09
C PRO A 344 23.84 19.36 10.37
N ASP A 345 23.55 19.23 9.08
CA ASP A 345 23.16 20.35 8.22
C ASP A 345 21.64 20.56 8.14
N ALA A 346 20.89 19.97 9.08
CA ALA A 346 19.45 20.17 9.21
C ALA A 346 19.02 20.15 10.67
N LYS A 347 17.91 20.83 10.97
CA LYS A 347 17.35 20.80 12.31
C LYS A 347 16.63 19.48 12.55
N THR A 348 16.97 18.84 13.66
CA THR A 348 16.27 17.65 14.12
C THR A 348 15.00 18.02 14.87
N VAL A 349 13.90 17.33 14.57
CA VAL A 349 12.58 17.50 15.19
C VAL A 349 12.13 16.17 15.77
N SER A 350 11.91 16.11 17.08
CA SER A 350 11.44 14.89 17.76
C SER A 350 9.95 14.61 17.50
N ALA A 351 9.12 15.65 17.50
CA ALA A 351 7.68 15.56 17.25
C ALA A 351 7.37 15.65 15.74
N THR A 352 7.56 14.55 15.02
CA THR A 352 7.49 14.53 13.54
C THR A 352 6.13 14.89 12.96
N HIS A 353 5.03 14.71 13.70
CA HIS A 353 3.70 15.15 13.28
C HIS A 353 3.61 16.66 13.02
N ILE A 354 4.49 17.48 13.64
CA ILE A 354 4.56 18.92 13.41
C ILE A 354 5.06 19.23 11.99
N LEU A 355 5.92 18.38 11.43
CA LEU A 355 6.42 18.51 10.06
C LEU A 355 5.32 18.29 9.01
N LEU A 356 4.22 17.64 9.38
CA LEU A 356 3.15 17.27 8.45
C LEU A 356 1.93 18.21 8.52
N LYS A 357 1.97 19.22 9.40
CA LYS A 357 0.90 20.22 9.62
C LYS A 357 0.98 21.40 8.66
#